data_AF-A0A843GM40-F1
#
_entry.id   AF-A0A843GM40-F1
#
_cell.length_a   1.000
_cell.length_b   1.000
_cell.length_c   1.000
_cell.angle_alpha   90.00
_cell.angle_beta   90.00
_cell.angle_gamma   90.00
#
_symmetry.space_group_name_H-M   'P 1'
#
loop_
_entity.id
_entity.type
_entity.pdbx_description
1 polymer ?
#
loop_
_entity_poly.entity_id
_entity_poly.type
_entity_poly.pdbx_seq_one_letter_code
_entity_poly.pdbx_strand_id
1 'polypeptide(L)'
;MENKLELSDGIERSRDRIKKNGEVFTPFEIIEQMAQNCPEEDWKDPSKTFLDPTCGNGQILCYILQRRLASGVSPKDAISTLFGIELMKDNVKMTRKRLRDILNTSEYDDILEHNIVCSDIFMWDISKWCPRKERLVMKHKKTSLGGTNKVF
;
A
#
# COMPACT_ATOMS: atom_id res chain seq x y z
N MET A 1 -2.41 -26.32 19.31
CA MET A 1 -2.82 -24.92 19.05
C MET A 1 -2.87 -24.77 17.54
N GLU A 2 -4.06 -24.86 16.98
CA GLU A 2 -4.27 -24.87 15.53
C GLU A 2 -4.03 -23.45 14.99
N ASN A 3 -3.03 -23.35 14.10
CA ASN A 3 -2.68 -22.11 13.42
C ASN A 3 -3.73 -21.86 12.32
N LYS A 4 -4.82 -21.18 12.71
CA LYS A 4 -5.94 -20.85 11.82
C LYS A 4 -5.57 -19.65 10.95
N LEU A 5 -4.62 -19.85 10.04
CA LEU A 5 -4.25 -18.88 9.02
C LEU A 5 -4.96 -19.21 7.71
N GLU A 6 -6.28 -19.32 7.78
CA GLU A 6 -7.10 -19.05 6.59
C GLU A 6 -7.32 -17.54 6.51
N LEU A 7 -6.34 -16.83 5.93
CA LEU A 7 -6.58 -15.56 5.25
C LEU A 7 -7.24 -15.87 3.88
N SER A 8 -8.30 -16.67 3.88
CA SER A 8 -9.14 -16.90 2.70
C SER A 8 -10.22 -15.81 2.70
N ASP A 9 -9.99 -14.77 1.89
CA ASP A 9 -10.77 -13.52 1.94
C ASP A 9 -12.27 -13.65 1.62
N GLY A 10 -12.82 -14.84 1.34
CA GLY A 10 -14.23 -15.02 0.96
C GLY A 10 -14.69 -14.22 -0.27
N ILE A 11 -13.81 -13.40 -0.86
CA ILE A 11 -14.02 -12.62 -2.07
C ILE A 11 -13.49 -13.48 -3.20
N GLU A 12 -14.39 -14.28 -3.77
CA GLU A 12 -14.18 -14.91 -5.06
C GLU A 12 -13.84 -13.83 -6.08
N ARG A 13 -12.59 -13.82 -6.54
CA ARG A 13 -12.10 -12.84 -7.50
C ARG A 13 -12.77 -13.16 -8.83
N SER A 14 -13.65 -12.27 -9.31
CA SER A 14 -14.13 -12.44 -10.68
C SER A 14 -12.93 -12.30 -11.61
N ARG A 15 -12.80 -13.22 -12.57
CA ARG A 15 -11.75 -13.16 -13.61
C ARG A 15 -11.73 -11.79 -14.31
N ASP A 16 -12.88 -11.12 -14.34
CA ASP A 16 -13.06 -9.78 -14.88
C ASP A 16 -12.30 -8.71 -14.10
N ARG A 17 -12.22 -8.76 -12.76
CA ARG A 17 -11.43 -7.78 -11.98
C ARG A 17 -9.93 -7.96 -12.19
N ILE A 18 -9.47 -9.20 -12.27
CA ILE A 18 -8.06 -9.50 -12.59
C ILE A 18 -7.73 -8.93 -13.97
N LYS A 19 -8.56 -9.22 -14.97
CA LYS A 19 -8.34 -8.78 -16.35
C LYS A 19 -8.44 -7.26 -16.52
N LYS A 20 -9.36 -6.60 -15.80
CA LYS A 20 -9.65 -5.17 -15.94
C LYS A 20 -8.70 -4.30 -15.10
N ASN A 21 -8.35 -4.75 -13.89
CA ASN A 21 -7.67 -3.93 -12.90
C ASN A 21 -6.27 -4.46 -12.53
N GLY A 22 -5.88 -5.65 -13.01
CA GLY A 22 -4.61 -6.28 -12.64
C GLY A 22 -4.54 -6.72 -11.17
N GLU A 23 -5.68 -6.86 -10.51
CA GLU A 23 -5.73 -7.15 -9.08
C GLU A 23 -5.31 -8.59 -8.76
N VAL A 24 -4.10 -8.75 -8.22
CA VAL A 24 -3.55 -10.01 -7.71
C VAL A 24 -3.06 -9.76 -6.30
N PHE A 25 -3.56 -10.50 -5.32
CA PHE A 25 -3.13 -10.36 -3.93
C PHE A 25 -1.93 -11.27 -3.65
N THR A 26 -0.96 -10.74 -2.90
CA THR A 26 0.24 -11.46 -2.48
C THR A 26 -0.17 -12.65 -1.59
N PRO A 27 0.20 -13.90 -1.95
CA PRO A 27 0.00 -15.06 -1.10
C PRO A 27 0.77 -14.93 0.21
N PHE A 28 0.23 -15.48 1.30
CA PHE A 28 0.81 -15.36 2.64
C PHE A 28 2.24 -15.90 2.71
N GLU A 29 2.53 -17.00 2.04
CA GLU A 29 3.84 -17.64 2.00
C GLU A 29 4.91 -16.70 1.43
N ILE A 30 4.54 -15.90 0.43
CA ILE A 30 5.44 -14.91 -0.16
C ILE A 30 5.68 -13.75 0.81
N ILE A 31 4.64 -13.32 1.54
CA ILE A 31 4.78 -12.27 2.57
C ILE A 31 5.74 -12.72 3.67
N GLU A 32 5.62 -13.97 4.13
CA GLU A 32 6.50 -14.53 5.15
C GLU A 32 7.96 -14.60 4.66
N GLN A 33 8.19 -15.05 3.43
CA GLN A 33 9.51 -15.04 2.81
C GLN A 33 10.10 -13.63 2.68
N MET A 34 9.28 -12.64 2.29
CA MET A 34 9.72 -11.24 2.25
C MET A 34 10.12 -10.75 3.63
N ALA A 35 9.33 -11.07 4.66
CA ALA A 35 9.58 -10.64 6.03
C ALA A 35 10.85 -11.23 6.65
N GLN A 36 11.32 -12.40 6.18
CA GLN A 36 12.61 -12.98 6.60
C GLN A 36 13.82 -12.13 6.18
N ASN A 37 13.68 -11.28 5.17
CA ASN A 37 14.75 -10.37 4.74
C ASN A 37 14.79 -9.07 5.55
N CYS A 38 13.82 -8.84 6.44
CA CYS A 38 13.81 -7.68 7.31
C CYS A 38 14.58 -8.00 8.60
N PRO A 39 15.52 -7.14 9.04
CA PRO A 39 16.23 -7.33 10.31
C PRO A 39 15.28 -7.44 11.50
N GLU A 40 15.61 -8.28 12.47
CA GLU A 40 14.70 -8.59 13.59
C GLU A 40 14.45 -7.37 14.49
N GLU A 41 15.43 -6.47 14.59
CA GLU A 41 15.36 -5.19 15.28
C GLU A 41 14.31 -4.23 14.69
N ASP A 42 14.10 -4.27 13.37
CA ASP A 42 13.14 -3.39 12.68
C ASP A 42 11.69 -3.68 13.11
N TRP A 43 11.38 -4.92 13.51
CA TRP A 43 10.05 -5.29 14.02
C TRP A 43 9.75 -4.74 15.42
N LYS A 44 10.80 -4.45 16.19
CA LYS A 44 10.72 -3.98 17.59
C LYS A 44 10.88 -2.47 17.71
N ASP A 45 11.49 -1.82 16.74
CA ASP A 45 11.68 -0.37 16.73
C ASP A 45 10.33 0.35 16.53
N PRO A 46 9.84 1.14 17.51
CA PRO A 46 8.58 1.87 17.38
C PRO A 46 8.65 2.99 16.33
N SER A 47 9.85 3.48 16.00
CA SER A 47 10.08 4.54 15.01
C SER A 47 10.20 4.03 13.57
N LYS A 48 10.35 2.72 13.38
CA LYS A 48 10.52 2.12 12.05
C LYS A 48 9.23 2.23 11.24
N THR A 49 9.35 2.84 10.06
CA THR A 49 8.25 3.00 9.11
C THR A 49 8.20 1.87 8.09
N PHE A 50 6.98 1.44 7.77
CA PHE A 50 6.69 0.45 6.73
C PHE A 50 5.71 1.05 5.73
N LEU A 51 5.92 0.78 4.45
CA LEU A 51 5.07 1.29 3.35
C LEU A 51 4.77 0.17 2.37
N ASP A 52 3.48 0.00 2.05
CA ASP A 52 3.04 -0.74 0.88
C ASP A 52 2.39 0.23 -0.13
N PRO A 53 3.08 0.56 -1.25
CA PRO A 53 2.65 1.59 -2.19
C PRO A 53 1.49 1.17 -3.11
N THR A 54 1.11 -0.12 -3.09
CA THR A 54 0.00 -0.69 -3.86
C THR A 54 -0.69 -1.76 -3.02
N CYS A 55 -1.22 -1.34 -1.87
CA CYS A 55 -1.51 -2.25 -0.78
C CYS A 55 -2.68 -3.20 -1.02
N GLY A 56 -3.49 -2.99 -2.06
CA GLY A 56 -4.66 -3.79 -2.36
C GLY A 56 -5.58 -3.91 -1.14
N ASN A 57 -5.96 -5.15 -0.84
CA ASN A 57 -6.75 -5.52 0.34
C ASN A 57 -5.97 -5.53 1.67
N GLY A 58 -4.69 -5.15 1.66
CA GLY A 58 -3.90 -4.92 2.86
C GLY A 58 -3.24 -6.15 3.46
N GLN A 59 -3.02 -7.23 2.69
CA GLN A 59 -2.41 -8.47 3.22
C GLN A 59 -1.04 -8.22 3.86
N ILE A 60 -0.15 -7.49 3.17
CA ILE A 60 1.19 -7.13 3.69
C ILE A 60 1.07 -6.24 4.93
N LEU A 61 0.20 -5.22 4.89
CA LEU A 61 -0.01 -4.31 6.02
C LEU A 61 -0.57 -5.02 7.25
N CYS A 62 -1.52 -5.94 7.07
CA CYS A 62 -2.07 -6.77 8.14
C CYS A 62 -0.98 -7.63 8.78
N TYR A 63 -0.13 -8.27 7.96
CA TYR A 63 1.00 -9.06 8.43
C TYR A 63 1.97 -8.23 9.25
N ILE A 64 2.38 -7.05 8.74
CA ILE A 64 3.31 -6.16 9.42
C ILE A 64 2.74 -5.72 10.77
N LEU A 65 1.47 -5.28 10.81
CA LEU A 65 0.83 -4.85 12.03
C LEU A 65 0.81 -5.97 13.09
N GLN A 66 0.36 -7.16 12.72
CA GLN A 66 0.33 -8.31 13.63
C GLN A 66 1.72 -8.68 14.15
N ARG A 67 2.73 -8.70 13.27
CA ARG A 67 4.10 -9.02 13.65
C ARG A 67 4.66 -8.00 14.63
N ARG A 68 4.46 -6.70 14.38
CA ARG A 68 4.94 -5.63 15.28
C ARG A 68 4.25 -5.65 16.65
N LEU A 69 2.94 -5.90 16.69
CA LEU A 69 2.20 -6.10 17.94
C LEU A 69 2.75 -7.31 18.72
N ALA A 70 3.02 -8.43 18.04
CA ALA A 70 3.61 -9.61 18.66
C ALA A 70 5.05 -9.38 19.16
N SER A 71 5.79 -8.48 18.50
CA SER A 71 7.13 -8.03 18.92
C SER A 71 7.12 -7.02 20.08
N GLY A 72 5.94 -6.63 20.58
CA GLY A 72 5.79 -5.75 21.75
C GLY A 72 5.70 -4.26 21.44
N VAL A 73 5.61 -3.86 20.17
CA VAL A 73 5.36 -2.46 19.80
C VAL A 73 3.92 -2.08 20.19
N SER A 74 3.73 -0.88 20.75
CA SER A 74 2.41 -0.43 21.15
C SER A 74 1.46 -0.32 19.94
N PRO A 75 0.14 -0.55 20.08
CA PRO A 75 -0.80 -0.42 18.97
C PRO A 75 -0.73 0.94 18.28
N LYS A 76 -0.60 2.01 19.07
CA LYS A 76 -0.47 3.37 18.57
C LYS A 76 0.80 3.57 17.74
N ASP A 77 1.96 3.12 18.23
CA ASP A 77 3.22 3.28 17.50
C ASP A 77 3.24 2.43 16.23
N ALA A 78 2.74 1.20 16.31
CA ALA A 78 2.68 0.28 15.18
C ALA A 78 1.82 0.85 14.04
N ILE A 79 0.63 1.39 14.34
CA ILE A 79 -0.24 1.96 13.30
C ILE A 79 0.21 3.34 12.82
N SER A 80 0.80 4.17 13.69
CA SER A 80 1.32 5.50 13.33
C SER A 80 2.46 5.44 12.32
N THR A 81 3.17 4.32 12.25
CA THR A 81 4.33 4.10 11.38
C THR A 81 4.08 3.11 10.24
N LEU A 82 2.81 2.76 10.00
CA LEU A 82 2.39 1.85 8.94
C LEU A 82 1.60 2.61 7.86
N PHE A 83 2.09 2.60 6.62
CA PHE A 83 1.55 3.40 5.53
C PHE A 83 1.13 2.55 4.33
N GLY A 84 0.05 2.95 3.66
CA GLY A 84 -0.51 2.26 2.51
C GLY A 84 -1.04 3.22 1.47
N ILE A 85 -0.76 2.95 0.19
CA ILE A 85 -1.35 3.67 -0.94
C ILE A 85 -2.04 2.63 -1.82
N GLU A 86 -3.27 2.92 -2.24
CA GLU A 86 -4.03 2.04 -3.11
C GLU A 86 -4.95 2.82 -4.04
N LEU A 87 -5.02 2.40 -5.30
CA LEU A 87 -5.79 3.08 -6.33
C LEU A 87 -7.30 2.86 -6.17
N MET A 88 -7.69 1.68 -5.70
CA MET A 88 -9.08 1.25 -5.61
C MET A 88 -9.69 1.57 -4.23
N LYS A 89 -10.78 2.37 -4.24
CA LYS A 89 -11.43 2.85 -3.01
C LYS A 89 -12.03 1.73 -2.14
N ASP A 90 -12.55 0.67 -2.76
CA ASP A 90 -13.05 -0.53 -2.07
C ASP A 90 -11.93 -1.27 -1.34
N ASN A 91 -10.77 -1.42 -1.98
CA ASN A 91 -9.58 -2.01 -1.37
C ASN A 91 -9.07 -1.19 -0.18
N VAL A 92 -8.99 0.14 -0.30
CA VAL A 92 -8.64 1.04 0.82
C VAL A 92 -9.59 0.87 2.00
N LYS A 93 -10.91 0.82 1.76
CA LYS A 93 -11.91 0.60 2.81
C LYS A 93 -11.73 -0.75 3.49
N MET A 94 -11.49 -1.80 2.71
CA MET A 94 -11.26 -3.15 3.21
C MET A 94 -9.98 -3.21 4.05
N THR A 95 -8.89 -2.62 3.59
CA THR A 95 -7.61 -2.52 4.32
C THR A 95 -7.79 -1.82 5.66
N ARG A 96 -8.41 -0.62 5.67
CA ARG A 96 -8.69 0.11 6.92
C ARG A 96 -9.54 -0.71 7.89
N LYS A 97 -10.58 -1.38 7.38
CA LYS A 97 -11.43 -2.26 8.20
C LYS A 97 -10.61 -3.40 8.82
N ARG A 98 -9.81 -4.12 8.03
CA ARG A 98 -9.00 -5.24 8.51
C ARG A 98 -7.97 -4.82 9.55
N LEU A 99 -7.30 -3.69 9.34
CA LEU A 99 -6.36 -3.13 10.32
C LEU A 99 -7.08 -2.75 11.62
N ARG A 100 -8.26 -2.12 11.53
CA ARG A 100 -9.11 -1.85 12.70
C ARG A 100 -9.52 -3.14 13.43
N ASP A 101 -9.90 -4.17 12.69
CA ASP A 101 -10.30 -5.46 13.26
C ASP A 101 -9.12 -6.13 14.01
N ILE A 102 -7.88 -5.98 13.52
CA ILE A 102 -6.66 -6.45 14.22
C ILE A 102 -6.42 -5.67 15.53
N LEU A 103 -6.62 -4.35 15.49
CA LEU A 103 -6.46 -3.48 16.67
C LEU A 103 -7.58 -3.64 17.69
N ASN A 104 -8.74 -4.15 17.26
CA ASN A 104 -9.96 -4.31 18.06
C ASN A 104 -10.41 -3.01 18.76
N THR A 105 -10.17 -1.86 18.11
CA THR A 105 -10.56 -0.53 18.60
C THR A 105 -10.73 0.44 17.42
N SER A 106 -11.59 1.44 17.59
CA SER A 106 -11.75 2.56 16.64
C SER A 106 -10.96 3.81 17.05
N GLU A 107 -10.18 3.75 18.13
CA GLU A 107 -9.41 4.90 18.65
C GLU A 107 -8.42 5.46 17.62
N TYR A 108 -7.93 4.61 16.70
CA TYR A 108 -6.91 4.97 15.72
C TYR A 108 -7.46 5.22 14.31
N ASP A 109 -8.77 5.43 14.18
CA ASP A 109 -9.40 5.64 12.87
C ASP A 109 -8.82 6.85 12.14
N ASP A 110 -8.59 7.96 12.83
CA ASP A 110 -7.96 9.15 12.22
C ASP A 110 -6.56 8.84 11.65
N ILE A 111 -5.79 7.99 12.34
CA ILE A 111 -4.47 7.55 11.90
C ILE A 111 -4.60 6.63 10.68
N LEU A 112 -5.54 5.68 10.70
CA LEU A 112 -5.83 4.81 9.55
C LEU A 112 -6.27 5.60 8.32
N GLU A 113 -7.08 6.64 8.52
CA GLU A 113 -7.55 7.49 7.45
C GLU A 113 -6.43 8.35 6.85
N HIS A 114 -5.51 8.82 7.69
CA HIS A 114 -4.32 9.54 7.26
C HIS A 114 -3.31 8.63 6.54
N ASN A 115 -3.01 7.47 7.12
CA ASN A 115 -1.91 6.60 6.69
C ASN A 115 -2.25 5.64 5.55
N ILE A 116 -3.53 5.29 5.35
CA ILE A 116 -3.97 4.39 4.29
C ILE A 116 -4.78 5.20 3.28
N VAL A 117 -4.17 5.64 2.19
CA VAL A 117 -4.78 6.63 1.28
C VAL A 117 -5.23 6.02 -0.04
N CYS A 118 -6.33 6.55 -0.57
CA CYS A 118 -6.81 6.22 -1.91
C CYS A 118 -6.17 7.18 -2.91
N SER A 119 -5.13 6.73 -3.62
CA SER A 119 -4.41 7.57 -4.58
C SER A 119 -3.64 6.75 -5.60
N ASP A 120 -3.24 7.42 -6.67
CA ASP A 120 -2.18 6.93 -7.56
C ASP A 120 -0.82 7.21 -6.90
N ILE A 121 -0.01 6.17 -6.71
CA ILE A 121 1.33 6.27 -6.13
C ILE A 121 2.22 7.29 -6.86
N PHE A 122 2.06 7.45 -8.18
CA PHE A 122 2.82 8.42 -8.96
C PHE A 122 2.38 9.87 -8.72
N MET A 123 1.15 10.04 -8.24
CA MET A 123 0.57 11.33 -7.86
C MET A 123 0.68 11.63 -6.37
N TRP A 124 1.26 10.73 -5.56
CA TRP A 124 1.49 10.93 -4.13
C TRP A 124 2.95 11.30 -3.83
N ASP A 125 3.17 12.32 -3.00
CA ASP A 125 4.46 12.68 -2.45
C ASP A 125 4.67 11.90 -1.15
N ILE A 126 5.39 10.78 -1.23
CA ILE A 126 5.66 9.88 -0.09
C ILE A 126 6.45 10.61 1.01
N SER A 127 7.37 11.51 0.65
CA SER A 127 8.21 12.22 1.61
C SER A 127 7.43 13.24 2.43
N LYS A 128 6.39 13.85 1.84
CA LYS A 128 5.52 14.83 2.51
C LYS A 128 4.16 14.28 2.92
N TRP A 129 3.92 13.01 2.59
CA TRP A 129 2.65 12.30 2.75
C TRP A 129 1.42 13.11 2.28
N CYS A 130 1.45 13.62 1.05
CA CYS A 130 0.34 14.39 0.48
C CYS A 130 0.27 14.26 -1.05
N PRO A 131 -0.86 14.64 -1.70
CA PRO A 131 -0.92 14.70 -3.16
C PRO A 131 0.15 15.62 -3.73
N ARG A 132 0.81 15.20 -4.82
CA ARG A 132 1.73 16.06 -5.56
C ARG A 132 0.92 17.23 -6.13
N LYS A 133 1.45 18.44 -5.98
CA LYS A 133 0.97 19.59 -6.74
C LYS A 133 1.19 19.29 -8.23
N GLU A 134 0.21 19.60 -9.07
CA GLU A 134 0.27 19.33 -10.52
C GLU A 134 1.66 19.70 -11.07
N ARG A 135 2.32 18.73 -11.71
CA ARG A 135 3.46 19.05 -12.58
C ARG A 135 2.90 19.90 -13.71
N LEU A 136 3.34 21.15 -13.82
CA LEU A 136 3.24 21.90 -15.08
C LEU A 136 3.77 20.99 -16.18
N VAL A 137 2.88 20.41 -16.99
CA VAL A 137 3.26 19.60 -18.14
C VAL A 137 4.05 20.53 -19.04
N MET A 138 5.36 20.30 -19.17
CA MET A 138 6.17 21.01 -20.15
C MET A 138 5.56 20.70 -21.52
N LYS A 139 4.87 21.69 -22.09
CA LYS A 139 4.38 21.68 -23.48
C LYS A 139 5.60 21.39 -24.35
N HIS A 140 5.70 20.16 -24.84
CA HIS A 140 6.65 19.85 -25.91
C HIS A 140 6.20 20.65 -27.13
N LYS A 141 6.81 21.82 -27.35
CA LYS A 141 6.72 22.53 -28.63
C LYS A 141 7.28 21.58 -29.68
N LYS A 142 6.43 21.08 -30.58
CA LYS A 142 6.88 20.49 -31.84
C LYS A 142 7.64 21.59 -32.59
N THR A 143 8.96 21.54 -32.59
CA THR A 143 9.78 22.28 -33.55
C THR A 143 9.65 21.58 -34.89
N SER A 144 8.93 22.20 -35.82
CA SER A 144 8.93 21.85 -37.23
C SER A 144 10.33 22.07 -37.80
N LEU A 145 11.06 20.99 -38.08
CA LEU A 145 12.23 21.04 -38.94
C LEU A 145 11.73 21.16 -40.39
N GLY A 146 12.02 22.30 -41.00
CA GLY A 146 11.78 22.54 -42.43
C GLY A 146 12.64 21.60 -43.26
N GLY A 147 11.99 20.73 -44.04
CA GLY A 147 12.64 19.91 -45.04
C GLY A 147 12.83 20.70 -46.33
N THR A 148 14.07 21.10 -46.62
CA THR A 148 14.51 21.40 -47.99
C THR A 148 15.03 20.12 -48.61
N ASN A 149 14.33 19.56 -49.60
CA ASN A 149 14.93 18.63 -50.54
C ASN A 149 14.81 19.21 -51.95
N LYS A 150 15.94 19.70 -52.47
CA LYS A 150 16.24 19.77 -53.89
C LYS A 150 16.56 18.34 -54.36
N VAL A 151 15.92 17.88 -55.43
CA VAL A 151 16.51 16.87 -56.31
C VAL A 151 16.12 17.23 -57.75
N PHE A 152 17.11 17.15 -58.63
CA PHE A 152 17.02 17.27 -60.08
C PHE A 152 16.20 16.14 -60.70
#